data_AF-A0A0A9GAV6-F1
#
_entry.id   AF-A0A0A9GAV6-F1
#
_cell.length_a   1.000
_cell.length_b   1.000
_cell.length_c   1.000
_cell.angle_alpha   90.00
_cell.angle_beta   90.00
_cell.angle_gamma   90.00
#
_symmetry.space_group_name_H-M   'P 1'
#
loop_
_entity.id
_entity.type
_entity.pdbx_description
1 polymer ?
#
loop_
_entity_poly.entity_id
_entity_poly.type
_entity_poly.pdbx_seq_one_letter_code
_entity_poly.pdbx_strand_id
1 'polypeptide(L)'
;MEGDLIVRNALIDMYGKCGGIESVRGLFGLMRDKDLHSWTAMISGLASHGQGKEAVALFLSMWEEGVLPDSTTLIVVLSACSHAGLVDEGIHIFNSMESEYSVSPDIKHYGCMVDLFSRAGLISRAYEFISTMPFEPNLAILGALLSACSINNELEIGEVVLNKIESVCSYKGGSDVLLSNIYANQNLWHEVDAIRKKIRNETIARKPPGQSSIAVEIPFTRL
;
A
#
# COMPACT_ATOMS: atom_id res chain seq x y z
N MET A 1 34.22 -9.11 7.71
CA MET A 1 32.94 -9.46 8.39
C MET A 1 31.81 -8.57 7.92
N GLU A 2 31.98 -7.24 7.87
CA GLU A 2 30.94 -6.32 7.38
C GLU A 2 30.57 -6.46 5.89
N GLY A 3 31.55 -6.68 5.02
CA GLY A 3 31.29 -6.92 3.59
C GLY A 3 30.50 -8.19 3.28
N ASP A 4 30.57 -9.21 4.15
CA ASP A 4 29.80 -10.45 4.00
C ASP A 4 28.32 -10.22 4.38
N LEU A 5 28.05 -9.38 5.38
CA LEU A 5 26.69 -8.98 5.75
C LEU A 5 26.00 -8.15 4.65
N ILE A 6 26.70 -7.17 4.08
CA ILE A 6 26.17 -6.34 2.98
C ILE A 6 25.83 -7.22 1.76
N VAL A 7 26.72 -8.14 1.39
CA VAL A 7 26.47 -9.07 0.29
C VAL A 7 25.27 -9.97 0.58
N ARG A 8 25.15 -10.52 1.79
CA ARG A 8 24.00 -11.35 2.17
C ARG A 8 22.68 -10.57 2.15
N ASN A 9 22.66 -9.34 2.66
CA ASN A 9 21.47 -8.48 2.63
C ASN A 9 21.05 -8.16 1.18
N ALA A 10 22.01 -7.89 0.30
CA ALA A 10 21.73 -7.68 -1.13
C ALA A 10 21.18 -8.95 -1.81
N LEU A 11 21.70 -10.14 -1.45
CA LEU A 11 21.18 -11.42 -1.97
C LEU A 11 19.76 -11.69 -1.45
N ILE A 12 19.48 -11.42 -0.17
CA ILE A 12 18.15 -11.56 0.43
C ILE A 12 17.15 -10.66 -0.31
N ASP A 13 17.48 -9.38 -0.51
CA ASP A 13 16.61 -8.43 -1.20
C ASP A 13 16.38 -8.82 -2.66
N MET A 14 17.44 -9.21 -3.39
CA MET A 14 17.35 -9.57 -4.81
C MET A 14 16.56 -10.88 -5.03
N TYR A 15 16.96 -11.97 -4.35
CA TYR A 15 16.27 -13.26 -4.50
C TYR A 15 14.86 -13.21 -3.92
N GLY A 16 14.64 -12.40 -2.87
CA GLY A 16 13.33 -12.14 -2.30
C GLY A 16 12.40 -11.50 -3.32
N LYS A 17 12.87 -10.54 -4.11
CA LYS A 17 12.06 -9.92 -5.18
C LYS A 17 11.86 -10.81 -6.41
N CYS A 18 12.72 -11.80 -6.64
CA CYS A 18 12.69 -12.66 -7.82
C CYS A 18 11.98 -14.01 -7.65
N GLY A 19 11.18 -14.21 -6.59
CA GLY A 19 10.42 -15.45 -6.38
C GLY A 19 11.18 -16.55 -5.62
N GLY A 20 12.39 -16.27 -5.13
CA GLY A 20 13.29 -17.24 -4.50
C GLY A 20 13.14 -17.34 -2.98
N ILE A 21 11.94 -17.17 -2.42
CA ILE A 21 11.74 -16.99 -0.98
C ILE A 21 12.29 -18.14 -0.12
N GLU A 22 12.22 -19.39 -0.60
CA GLU A 22 12.78 -20.55 0.12
C GLU A 22 14.32 -20.49 0.21
N SER A 23 14.99 -20.07 -0.87
CA SER A 23 16.45 -19.88 -0.89
C SER A 23 16.87 -18.75 0.06
N VAL A 24 16.07 -17.69 0.12
CA VAL A 24 16.28 -16.55 1.02
C VAL A 24 16.08 -16.97 2.48
N ARG A 25 15.05 -17.77 2.78
CA ARG A 25 14.80 -18.32 4.12
C ARG A 25 15.97 -19.19 4.59
N GLY A 26 16.51 -20.03 3.70
CA GLY A 26 17.71 -20.82 3.98
C GLY A 26 18.94 -19.94 4.27
N LEU A 27 19.18 -18.92 3.45
CA LEU A 27 20.30 -17.99 3.65
C LEU A 27 20.17 -17.23 4.98
N PHE A 28 18.97 -16.72 5.29
CA PHE A 28 18.67 -16.03 6.54
C PHE A 28 18.88 -16.93 7.76
N GLY A 29 18.45 -18.19 7.70
CA GLY A 29 18.67 -19.18 8.77
C GLY A 29 20.15 -19.50 9.03
N LEU A 30 21.01 -19.39 8.02
CA LEU A 30 22.46 -19.61 8.13
C LEU A 30 23.23 -18.39 8.67
N MET A 31 22.60 -17.22 8.74
CA MET A 31 23.23 -16.00 9.25
C MET A 31 23.39 -16.07 10.78
N ARG A 32 24.65 -16.05 11.24
CA ARG A 32 24.97 -15.96 12.68
C ARG A 32 24.68 -14.58 13.25
N ASP A 33 25.01 -13.53 12.48
CA ASP A 33 24.75 -12.14 12.82
C ASP A 33 23.70 -11.60 11.85
N LYS A 34 22.61 -11.06 12.40
CA LYS A 34 21.50 -10.45 11.66
C LYS A 34 21.33 -9.02 12.14
N ASP A 35 21.38 -8.07 11.22
CA ASP A 35 21.08 -6.67 11.50
C ASP A 35 19.64 -6.33 11.12
N LEU A 36 19.19 -5.13 11.49
CA LEU A 36 17.88 -4.59 11.14
C LEU A 36 17.54 -4.83 9.65
N HIS A 37 18.47 -4.53 8.75
CA HIS A 37 18.25 -4.67 7.30
C HIS A 37 17.97 -6.13 6.89
N SER A 38 18.72 -7.09 7.43
CA SER A 38 18.49 -8.51 7.15
C SER A 38 17.09 -8.97 7.56
N TRP A 39 16.62 -8.53 8.73
CA TRP A 39 15.26 -8.81 9.22
C TRP A 39 14.20 -8.16 8.35
N THR A 40 14.30 -6.86 8.10
CA THR A 40 13.34 -6.11 7.28
C THR A 40 13.24 -6.70 5.87
N ALA A 41 14.36 -7.09 5.26
CA ALA A 41 14.39 -7.68 3.93
C ALA A 41 13.70 -9.06 3.89
N MET A 42 13.93 -9.90 4.91
CA MET A 42 13.25 -11.20 5.01
C MET A 42 11.74 -11.04 5.23
N ILE A 43 11.33 -10.16 6.15
CA ILE A 43 9.90 -9.85 6.41
C ILE A 43 9.23 -9.33 5.13
N SER A 44 9.90 -8.45 4.39
CA SER A 44 9.43 -7.91 3.11
C SER A 44 9.29 -8.99 2.03
N GLY A 45 10.24 -9.92 1.97
CA GLY A 45 10.17 -11.09 1.11
C GLY A 45 8.93 -11.93 1.40
N LEU A 46 8.70 -12.28 2.67
CA LEU A 46 7.52 -13.06 3.10
C LEU A 46 6.21 -12.34 2.77
N ALA A 47 6.13 -11.05 3.08
CA ALA A 47 4.96 -10.22 2.79
C ALA A 47 4.62 -10.21 1.29
N SER A 48 5.63 -10.03 0.44
CA SER A 48 5.47 -9.99 -1.02
C SER A 48 5.07 -11.34 -1.63
N HIS A 49 5.33 -12.44 -0.93
CA HIS A 49 4.96 -13.81 -1.34
C HIS A 49 3.62 -14.26 -0.75
N GLY A 50 2.86 -13.36 -0.12
CA GLY A 50 1.58 -13.68 0.51
C GLY A 50 1.72 -14.49 1.81
N GLN A 51 2.93 -14.63 2.35
CA GLN A 51 3.20 -15.34 3.60
C GLN A 51 3.08 -14.39 4.82
N GLY A 52 1.98 -13.63 4.88
CA GLY A 52 1.81 -12.54 5.86
C GLY A 52 1.84 -13.00 7.32
N LYS A 53 1.29 -14.17 7.65
CA LYS A 53 1.37 -14.74 9.00
C LYS A 53 2.81 -15.02 9.44
N GLU A 54 3.62 -15.54 8.53
CA GLU A 54 5.03 -15.78 8.80
C GLU A 54 5.82 -14.48 8.89
N ALA A 55 5.47 -13.47 8.08
CA ALA A 55 6.07 -12.14 8.17
C ALA A 55 5.84 -11.52 9.57
N VAL A 56 4.63 -11.62 10.10
CA VAL A 56 4.29 -11.16 11.46
C VAL A 56 5.04 -11.97 12.52
N ALA A 57 5.07 -13.31 12.40
CA ALA A 57 5.81 -14.14 13.34
C ALA A 57 7.31 -13.82 13.36
N LEU A 58 7.90 -13.55 12.19
CA LEU A 58 9.30 -13.16 12.07
C LEU A 58 9.57 -11.77 12.65
N PHE A 59 8.64 -10.83 12.47
CA PHE A 59 8.70 -9.51 13.13
C PHE A 59 8.67 -9.62 14.66
N LEU A 60 7.84 -10.50 15.23
CA LEU A 60 7.81 -10.73 16.67
C LEU A 60 9.12 -11.36 17.16
N SER A 61 9.68 -12.32 16.43
CA SER A 61 10.99 -12.91 16.73
C SER A 61 12.12 -11.88 16.69
N MET A 62 12.09 -10.95 15.71
CA MET A 62 13.05 -9.84 15.63
C MET A 62 13.04 -8.99 16.92
N TRP A 63 11.84 -8.71 17.44
CA TRP A 63 11.66 -7.96 18.68
C TRP A 63 12.14 -8.75 19.91
N GLU A 64 11.81 -10.03 20.00
CA GLU A 64 12.26 -10.92 21.09
C GLU A 64 13.80 -11.07 21.13
N GLU A 65 14.46 -11.04 19.97
CA GLU A 65 15.92 -11.05 19.84
C GLU A 65 16.56 -9.67 20.13
N GLY A 66 15.76 -8.67 20.51
CA GLY A 66 16.24 -7.34 20.91
C GLY A 66 16.60 -6.43 19.74
N VAL A 67 16.19 -6.77 18.52
CA VAL A 67 16.40 -5.91 17.35
C VAL A 67 15.21 -4.96 17.21
N LEU A 68 15.45 -3.68 17.48
CA LEU A 68 14.42 -2.63 17.40
C LEU A 68 13.96 -2.42 15.94
N PRO A 69 12.65 -2.50 15.64
CA PRO A 69 12.15 -2.17 14.32
C PRO A 69 12.16 -0.67 14.07
N ASP A 70 12.38 -0.29 12.82
CA ASP A 70 12.24 1.09 12.35
C ASP A 70 10.90 1.31 11.62
N SER A 71 10.68 2.57 11.22
CA SER A 71 9.53 2.97 10.39
C SER A 71 9.36 2.08 9.14
N THR A 72 10.46 1.74 8.47
CA THR A 72 10.42 0.87 7.27
C THR A 72 9.90 -0.52 7.60
N THR A 73 10.40 -1.12 8.67
CA THR A 73 10.01 -2.45 9.14
C THR A 73 8.53 -2.49 9.51
N LEU A 74 8.04 -1.45 10.19
CA LEU A 74 6.64 -1.33 10.59
C LEU A 74 5.70 -1.18 9.38
N ILE A 75 6.08 -0.40 8.37
CA ILE A 75 5.33 -0.31 7.10
C ILE A 75 5.23 -1.69 6.42
N VAL A 76 6.33 -2.44 6.38
CA VAL A 76 6.38 -3.76 5.74
C VAL A 76 5.46 -4.74 6.45
N VAL A 77 5.52 -4.84 7.79
CA VAL A 77 4.68 -5.79 8.54
C VAL A 77 3.20 -5.38 8.51
N LEU A 78 2.88 -4.09 8.59
CA LEU A 78 1.49 -3.62 8.43
C LEU A 78 0.94 -3.91 7.03
N SER A 79 1.77 -3.78 6.00
CA SER A 79 1.40 -4.18 4.62
C SER A 79 1.21 -5.70 4.52
N ALA A 80 2.01 -6.49 5.23
CA ALA A 80 1.82 -7.93 5.31
C ALA A 80 0.48 -8.30 5.96
N CYS A 81 0.12 -7.60 7.05
CA CYS A 81 -1.20 -7.74 7.69
C CYS A 81 -2.33 -7.38 6.71
N SER A 82 -2.19 -6.27 5.97
CA SER A 82 -3.15 -5.84 4.96
C SER A 82 -3.43 -6.91 3.90
N HIS A 83 -2.38 -7.45 3.29
CA HIS A 83 -2.51 -8.47 2.24
C HIS A 83 -3.04 -9.81 2.77
N ALA A 84 -2.75 -10.16 4.03
CA ALA A 84 -3.19 -11.40 4.64
C ALA A 84 -4.54 -11.29 5.40
N GLY A 85 -5.13 -10.10 5.48
CA GLY A 85 -6.37 -9.85 6.23
C GLY A 85 -6.22 -9.99 7.75
N LEU A 86 -5.01 -9.79 8.28
CA LEU A 86 -4.70 -9.89 9.72
C LEU A 86 -5.03 -8.57 10.43
N VAL A 87 -6.34 -8.29 10.56
CA VAL A 87 -6.84 -7.00 11.05
C VAL A 87 -6.40 -6.75 12.50
N ASP A 88 -6.56 -7.73 13.38
CA ASP A 88 -6.28 -7.58 14.80
C ASP A 88 -4.78 -7.40 15.06
N GLU A 89 -3.94 -8.17 14.37
CA GLU A 89 -2.48 -8.04 14.42
C GLU A 89 -2.03 -6.68 13.88
N GLY A 90 -2.60 -6.21 12.77
CA GLY A 90 -2.28 -4.88 12.22
C GLY A 90 -2.61 -3.74 13.19
N ILE A 91 -3.77 -3.81 13.85
CA ILE A 91 -4.16 -2.83 14.87
C ILE A 91 -3.22 -2.87 16.06
N HIS A 92 -2.89 -4.06 16.54
CA HIS A 92 -2.00 -4.23 17.69
C HIS A 92 -0.63 -3.64 17.40
N ILE A 93 -0.03 -4.01 16.27
CA ILE A 93 1.29 -3.49 15.84
C ILE A 93 1.26 -1.97 15.69
N PHE A 94 0.22 -1.41 15.05
CA PHE A 94 0.09 0.03 14.87
C PHE A 94 0.00 0.78 16.21
N ASN A 95 -0.79 0.28 17.16
CA ASN A 95 -0.94 0.91 18.48
C ASN A 95 0.34 0.81 19.34
N SER A 96 1.13 -0.24 19.14
CA SER A 96 2.40 -0.44 19.86
C SER A 96 3.57 0.38 19.29
N MET A 97 3.40 1.06 18.14
CA MET A 97 4.49 1.78 17.48
C MET A 97 5.18 2.82 18.37
N GLU A 98 4.41 3.69 19.04
CA GLU A 98 5.00 4.72 19.90
C GLU A 98 5.44 4.17 21.25
N SER A 99 4.63 3.29 21.86
CA SER A 99 4.85 2.84 23.24
C SER A 99 5.92 1.75 23.37
N GLU A 100 6.05 0.86 22.39
CA GLU A 100 6.97 -0.27 22.44
C GLU A 100 8.16 -0.07 21.51
N TYR A 101 7.91 0.42 20.30
CA TYR A 101 8.95 0.52 19.27
C TYR A 101 9.59 1.91 19.16
N SER A 102 9.07 2.90 19.89
CA SER A 102 9.54 4.29 19.85
C SER A 102 9.53 4.91 18.44
N VAL A 103 8.60 4.48 17.58
CA VAL A 103 8.40 4.99 16.23
C VAL A 103 7.06 5.74 16.17
N SER A 104 7.09 7.03 15.81
CA SER A 104 5.85 7.78 15.61
C SER A 104 5.21 7.44 14.25
N PRO A 105 3.90 7.14 14.19
CA PRO A 105 3.20 6.86 12.95
C PRO A 105 3.22 8.04 11.97
N ASP A 106 3.70 7.76 10.75
CA ASP A 106 3.66 8.69 9.62
C ASP A 106 2.55 8.34 8.62
N ILE A 107 2.42 9.16 7.57
CA ILE A 107 1.39 8.99 6.54
C ILE A 107 1.40 7.61 5.85
N LYS A 108 2.55 6.93 5.78
CA LYS A 108 2.63 5.60 5.15
C LYS A 108 2.03 4.54 6.06
N HIS A 109 2.27 4.61 7.37
CA HIS A 109 1.68 3.68 8.34
C HIS A 109 0.15 3.80 8.35
N TYR A 110 -0.39 5.03 8.37
CA TYR A 110 -1.83 5.25 8.23
C TYR A 110 -2.37 4.72 6.89
N GLY A 111 -1.60 4.87 5.80
CA GLY A 111 -1.97 4.29 4.51
C GLY A 111 -2.08 2.77 4.54
N CYS A 112 -1.15 2.07 5.19
CA CYS A 112 -1.22 0.61 5.37
C CYS A 112 -2.46 0.19 6.17
N MET A 113 -2.80 0.94 7.23
CA MET A 113 -3.98 0.65 8.05
C MET A 113 -5.30 0.89 7.30
N VAL A 114 -5.39 1.96 6.51
CA VAL A 114 -6.56 2.21 5.66
C VAL A 114 -6.70 1.14 4.58
N ASP A 115 -5.60 0.69 3.96
CA ASP A 115 -5.62 -0.42 3.01
C ASP A 115 -6.07 -1.73 3.68
N LEU A 116 -5.59 -2.02 4.90
CA LEU A 116 -5.99 -3.18 5.69
C LEU A 116 -7.50 -3.20 5.96
N PHE A 117 -8.06 -2.11 6.47
CA PHE A 117 -9.50 -2.01 6.72
C PHE A 117 -10.32 -2.07 5.42
N SER A 118 -9.84 -1.41 4.37
CA SER A 118 -10.48 -1.38 3.05
C SER A 118 -10.60 -2.78 2.44
N ARG A 119 -9.52 -3.57 2.48
CA ARG A 119 -9.48 -4.95 1.98
C ARG A 119 -10.30 -5.90 2.83
N ALA A 120 -10.40 -5.66 4.13
CA ALA A 120 -11.26 -6.40 5.03
C ALA A 120 -12.76 -6.04 4.90
N GLY A 121 -13.12 -5.07 4.05
CA GLY A 121 -14.50 -4.59 3.89
C GLY A 121 -15.00 -3.72 5.05
N LEU A 122 -14.10 -3.29 5.96
CA LEU A 122 -14.43 -2.48 7.14
C LEU A 122 -14.42 -0.99 6.81
N ILE A 123 -15.24 -0.57 5.84
CA ILE A 123 -15.17 0.77 5.24
C ILE A 123 -15.48 1.88 6.26
N SER A 124 -16.50 1.70 7.10
CA SER A 124 -16.82 2.66 8.16
C SER A 124 -15.65 2.86 9.12
N ARG A 125 -14.99 1.77 9.52
CA ARG A 125 -13.81 1.80 10.37
C ARG A 125 -12.62 2.48 9.68
N ALA A 126 -12.42 2.22 8.39
CA ALA A 126 -11.37 2.88 7.61
C ALA A 126 -11.59 4.40 7.57
N TYR A 127 -12.82 4.84 7.39
CA TYR A 127 -13.19 6.26 7.39
C TYR A 127 -13.02 6.93 8.76
N GLU A 128 -13.49 6.28 9.83
CA GLU A 128 -13.27 6.74 11.20
C GLU A 128 -11.78 6.85 11.52
N PHE A 129 -10.99 5.86 11.10
CA PHE A 129 -9.55 5.83 11.31
C PHE A 129 -8.83 6.98 10.61
N ILE A 130 -9.22 7.38 9.40
CA ILE A 130 -8.68 8.57 8.72
C ILE A 130 -8.89 9.83 9.58
N SER A 131 -9.99 9.90 10.32
CA SER A 131 -10.29 11.05 11.19
C SER A 131 -9.39 11.11 12.43
N THR A 132 -8.69 10.03 12.76
CA THR A 132 -7.70 9.98 13.86
C THR A 132 -6.30 10.45 13.44
N MET A 133 -6.08 10.72 12.15
CA MET A 133 -4.80 11.18 11.63
C MET A 133 -4.44 12.57 12.18
N PRO A 134 -3.20 12.79 12.65
CA PRO A 134 -2.76 14.10 13.13
C PRO A 134 -2.41 15.08 11.99
N PHE A 135 -2.58 14.66 10.73
CA PHE A 135 -2.31 15.41 9.52
C PHE A 135 -3.35 15.07 8.43
N GLU A 136 -3.46 15.90 7.40
CA GLU A 136 -4.40 15.65 6.31
C GLU A 136 -4.02 14.39 5.50
N PRO A 137 -4.99 13.52 5.18
CA PRO A 137 -4.75 12.36 4.33
C PRO A 137 -4.39 12.80 2.90
N ASN A 138 -3.42 12.12 2.29
CA ASN A 138 -3.06 12.37 0.91
C ASN A 138 -4.06 11.69 -0.06
N LEU A 139 -3.91 12.00 -1.35
CA LEU A 139 -4.75 11.45 -2.42
C LEU A 139 -4.66 9.92 -2.53
N ALA A 140 -3.54 9.30 -2.12
CA ALA A 140 -3.39 7.85 -2.17
C ALA A 140 -4.31 7.16 -1.15
N ILE A 141 -4.35 7.66 0.09
CA ILE A 141 -5.22 7.15 1.16
C ILE A 141 -6.70 7.36 0.81
N LEU A 142 -7.05 8.58 0.38
CA LEU A 142 -8.42 8.92 -0.02
C LEU A 142 -8.87 8.10 -1.25
N GLY A 143 -7.98 7.94 -2.23
CA GLY A 143 -8.25 7.14 -3.43
C GLY A 143 -8.44 5.66 -3.12
N ALA A 144 -7.62 5.09 -2.22
CA ALA A 144 -7.77 3.72 -1.76
C ALA A 144 -9.13 3.50 -1.08
N LEU A 145 -9.52 4.40 -0.16
CA LEU A 145 -10.81 4.32 0.51
C LEU A 145 -11.98 4.49 -0.46
N LEU A 146 -11.92 5.44 -1.40
CA LEU A 146 -12.96 5.64 -2.40
C LEU A 146 -13.13 4.39 -3.30
N SER A 147 -12.02 3.77 -3.69
CA SER A 147 -12.05 2.51 -4.43
C SER A 147 -12.71 1.40 -3.62
N ALA A 148 -12.42 1.34 -2.32
CA ALA A 148 -13.03 0.35 -1.43
C ALA A 148 -14.54 0.60 -1.25
N CYS A 149 -14.97 1.87 -1.17
CA CYS A 149 -16.39 2.24 -1.17
C CYS A 149 -17.08 1.76 -2.46
N SER A 150 -16.42 1.88 -3.61
CA SER A 150 -16.93 1.37 -4.90
C SER A 150 -17.11 -0.14 -4.94
N ILE A 151 -16.22 -0.90 -4.29
CA ILE A 151 -16.30 -2.36 -4.26
C ILE A 151 -17.40 -2.81 -3.30
N ASN A 152 -17.58 -2.11 -2.18
CA ASN A 152 -18.50 -2.48 -1.11
C ASN A 152 -19.87 -1.78 -1.17
N ASN A 153 -20.10 -0.92 -2.18
CA ASN A 153 -21.33 -0.16 -2.39
C ASN A 153 -21.67 0.84 -1.26
N GLU A 154 -20.66 1.37 -0.59
CA GLU A 154 -20.77 2.35 0.49
C GLU A 154 -20.90 3.77 -0.08
N LEU A 155 -22.13 4.16 -0.46
CA LEU A 155 -22.40 5.43 -1.14
C LEU A 155 -22.15 6.65 -0.26
N GLU A 156 -22.67 6.65 0.97
CA GLU A 156 -22.58 7.82 1.86
C GLU A 156 -21.12 8.21 2.13
N ILE A 157 -20.28 7.21 2.47
CA ILE A 157 -18.85 7.43 2.69
C ILE A 157 -18.15 7.81 1.36
N GLY A 158 -18.52 7.15 0.26
CA GLY A 158 -17.95 7.44 -1.07
C GLY A 158 -18.13 8.89 -1.52
N GLU A 159 -19.32 9.48 -1.32
CA GLU A 159 -19.59 10.89 -1.62
C GLU A 159 -18.73 11.84 -0.77
N VAL A 160 -18.64 11.58 0.54
CA VAL A 160 -17.84 12.41 1.46
C VAL A 160 -16.36 12.36 1.10
N VAL A 161 -15.83 11.17 0.82
CA VAL A 161 -14.42 11.00 0.41
C VAL A 161 -14.17 11.68 -0.93
N LEU A 162 -15.08 11.59 -1.90
CA LEU A 162 -14.95 12.30 -3.17
C LEU A 162 -14.89 13.82 -2.97
N ASN A 163 -15.81 14.38 -2.17
CA ASN A 163 -15.83 15.81 -1.87
C ASN A 163 -14.50 16.27 -1.21
N LYS A 164 -13.92 15.42 -0.34
CA LYS A 164 -12.60 15.68 0.24
C LYS A 164 -11.47 15.60 -0.79
N ILE A 165 -11.55 14.71 -1.78
CA ILE A 165 -10.58 14.68 -2.90
C ILE A 165 -10.71 15.94 -3.75
N GLU A 166 -11.92 16.37 -4.08
CA GLU A 166 -12.17 17.56 -4.92
C GLU A 166 -11.72 18.87 -4.24
N SER A 167 -11.76 18.95 -2.91
CA SER A 167 -11.23 20.11 -2.19
C SER A 167 -9.69 20.17 -2.21
N VAL A 168 -9.03 19.01 -2.32
CA VAL A 168 -7.56 18.88 -2.32
C VAL A 168 -6.96 19.00 -3.72
N CYS A 169 -7.67 18.59 -4.79
CA CYS A 169 -7.11 18.56 -6.14
C CYS A 169 -8.03 19.12 -7.24
N SER A 170 -7.40 19.76 -8.23
CA SER A 170 -8.08 20.38 -9.38
C SER A 170 -8.33 19.42 -10.56
N TYR A 171 -7.91 18.15 -10.43
CA TYR A 171 -8.06 17.09 -11.44
C TYR A 171 -9.03 16.01 -10.96
N LYS A 172 -10.20 15.91 -11.60
CA LYS A 172 -11.38 15.21 -11.08
C LYS A 172 -11.71 13.87 -11.73
N GLY A 173 -11.06 13.56 -12.87
CA GLY A 173 -11.53 12.49 -13.76
C GLY A 173 -11.43 11.06 -13.21
N GLY A 174 -10.48 10.76 -12.33
CA GLY A 174 -10.30 9.40 -11.80
C GLY A 174 -11.27 9.05 -10.67
N SER A 175 -11.51 10.00 -9.77
CA SER A 175 -12.36 9.82 -8.59
C SER A 175 -13.86 9.85 -8.95
N ASP A 176 -14.25 10.65 -9.94
CA ASP A 176 -15.62 10.67 -10.47
C ASP A 176 -16.04 9.31 -11.07
N VAL A 177 -15.10 8.57 -11.68
CA VAL A 177 -15.37 7.22 -12.23
C VAL A 177 -15.72 6.23 -11.12
N LEU A 178 -15.01 6.28 -9.99
CA LEU A 178 -15.29 5.39 -8.85
C LEU A 178 -16.66 5.67 -8.25
N LEU A 179 -17.05 6.95 -8.11
CA LEU A 179 -18.40 7.29 -7.64
C LEU A 179 -19.49 6.88 -8.65
N SER A 180 -19.24 7.05 -9.95
CA SER A 180 -20.16 6.56 -10.99
C SER A 180 -20.41 5.05 -10.89
N ASN A 181 -19.38 4.26 -10.54
CA ASN A 181 -19.53 2.82 -10.32
C ASN A 181 -20.39 2.51 -9.08
N ILE A 182 -20.22 3.25 -7.97
CA ILE A 182 -21.08 3.11 -6.79
C ILE A 182 -22.55 3.33 -7.15
N TYR A 183 -22.88 4.42 -7.83
CA TYR A 183 -24.26 4.71 -8.25
C TYR A 183 -24.81 3.65 -9.19
N ALA A 184 -24.00 3.14 -10.13
CA ALA A 184 -24.41 2.08 -11.04
C ALA A 184 -24.78 0.79 -10.28
N ASN A 185 -24.00 0.41 -9.25
CA ASN A 185 -24.29 -0.77 -8.43
C ASN A 185 -25.57 -0.62 -7.60
N GLN A 186 -25.97 0.62 -7.27
CA GLN A 186 -27.23 0.93 -6.59
C GLN A 186 -28.40 1.20 -7.56
N ASN A 187 -28.23 0.96 -8.86
CA ASN A 187 -29.22 1.22 -9.92
C ASN A 187 -29.63 2.70 -10.07
N LEU A 188 -28.81 3.64 -9.59
CA LEU A 188 -29.03 5.08 -9.69
C LEU A 188 -28.51 5.64 -11.02
N TRP A 189 -29.09 5.16 -12.13
CA TRP A 189 -28.62 5.47 -13.49
C TRP A 189 -28.69 6.95 -13.88
N HIS A 190 -29.60 7.71 -13.26
CA HIS A 190 -29.69 9.16 -13.47
C HIS A 190 -28.41 9.88 -13.02
N GLU A 191 -27.90 9.53 -11.84
CA GLU A 191 -26.67 10.10 -11.29
C GLU A 191 -25.43 9.64 -12.07
N VAL A 192 -25.43 8.39 -12.54
CA VAL A 192 -24.40 7.85 -13.45
C VAL A 192 -24.29 8.70 -14.72
N ASP A 193 -25.43 9.01 -15.35
CA ASP A 193 -25.46 9.83 -16.55
C ASP A 193 -24.98 11.26 -16.30
N ALA A 194 -25.32 11.85 -15.15
CA ALA A 194 -24.85 13.17 -14.75
C ALA A 194 -23.32 13.21 -14.60
N ILE A 195 -22.75 12.23 -13.90
CA ILE A 195 -21.30 12.12 -13.67
C ILE A 195 -20.56 11.85 -14.98
N ARG A 196 -21.05 10.95 -15.83
CA ARG A 196 -20.40 10.66 -17.12
C ARG A 196 -20.41 11.86 -18.06
N LYS A 197 -21.47 12.70 -18.03
CA LYS A 197 -21.51 13.99 -18.74
C LYS A 197 -20.46 14.95 -18.19
N LYS A 198 -20.33 15.09 -16.86
CA LYS A 198 -19.29 15.90 -16.20
C LYS A 198 -17.89 15.45 -16.64
N ILE A 199 -17.58 14.16 -16.52
CA ILE A 199 -16.29 13.58 -16.93
C ILE A 199 -16.00 13.88 -18.40
N ARG A 200 -16.96 13.68 -19.30
CA ARG A 200 -16.77 13.91 -20.75
C ARG A 200 -16.42 15.38 -21.03
N ASN A 201 -17.12 16.32 -20.39
CA ASN A 201 -16.89 17.74 -20.57
C ASN A 201 -15.53 18.19 -20.01
N GLU A 202 -15.08 17.61 -18.90
CA GLU A 202 -13.79 17.92 -18.27
C GLU A 202 -12.59 17.23 -18.95
N THR A 203 -12.77 16.00 -19.45
CA THR A 203 -11.69 15.21 -20.10
C THR A 203 -11.30 15.79 -21.45
N ILE A 204 -12.26 16.32 -22.21
CA ILE A 204 -12.02 16.99 -23.50
C ILE A 204 -11.12 18.23 -23.32
N ALA A 205 -11.11 18.84 -22.14
CA ALA A 205 -10.35 20.06 -21.89
C ALA A 205 -8.87 19.85 -21.50
N ARG A 206 -8.42 18.64 -21.09
CA ARG A 206 -7.16 18.53 -20.31
C ARG A 206 -6.25 17.31 -20.51
N LYS A 207 -6.60 16.26 -21.28
CA LYS A 207 -5.71 15.09 -21.40
C LYS A 207 -4.93 15.10 -22.73
N PRO A 208 -3.64 15.48 -22.77
CA PRO A 208 -2.81 15.10 -23.90
C PRO A 208 -2.65 13.57 -23.90
N PRO A 209 -2.74 12.90 -25.07
CA PRO A 209 -2.55 11.46 -25.14
C PRO A 209 -1.13 11.10 -24.68
N GLY A 210 -0.99 10.04 -23.87
CA GLY A 210 0.30 9.48 -23.53
C GLY A 210 0.95 8.90 -24.78
N GLN A 211 2.12 9.40 -25.17
CA GLN A 211 2.91 8.86 -26.26
C GLN A 211 4.16 8.20 -25.68
N SER A 212 4.42 6.95 -26.08
CA SER A 212 5.72 6.31 -25.90
C SER A 212 6.32 6.12 -27.29
N SER A 213 7.37 6.87 -27.59
CA SER A 213 8.20 6.65 -28.78
C SER A 213 9.44 5.85 -28.39
N ILE A 214 9.71 4.77 -29.11
CA ILE A 214 10.98 4.03 -29.04
C ILE A 214 11.77 4.46 -30.28
N ALA A 215 12.86 5.19 -30.08
CA ALA A 215 13.82 5.47 -31.13
C ALA A 215 14.67 4.21 -31.36
N VAL A 216 14.44 3.52 -32.48
CA VAL A 216 15.31 2.44 -32.93
C VAL A 216 16.34 3.04 -33.86
N GLU A 217 17.57 3.24 -33.39
CA GLU A 217 18.71 3.49 -34.26
C GLU A 217 19.05 2.17 -34.97
N ILE A 218 18.74 2.08 -36.26
CA ILE A 218 19.21 1.00 -37.12
C ILE A 218 20.59 1.42 -37.66
N PRO A 219 21.69 0.74 -37.27
CA PRO A 219 22.97 1.01 -37.89
C PRO A 219 22.93 0.53 -39.34
N PHE A 220 23.04 1.47 -40.28
CA PHE A 220 23.28 1.16 -41.69
C PHE A 220 24.63 0.46 -41.81
N THR A 221 24.62 -0.87 -41.95
CA THR A 221 25.69 -1.59 -42.64
C THR A 221 25.32 -1.61 -44.12
N ARG A 222 25.94 -0.73 -44.91
CA ARG A 222 26.01 -0.91 -46.36
C ARG A 222 27.35 -1.57 -46.70
N LEU A 223 27.21 -2.66 -47.45
CA LEU A 223 28.22 -3.46 -48.14
C LEU A 223 29.21 -2.61 -48.94
#